data_AF-A0A436AYQ3-F1
#
_entry.id   AF-A0A436AYQ3-F1
#
_cell.length_a   1.000
_cell.length_b   1.000
_cell.length_c   1.000
_cell.angle_alpha   90.00
_cell.angle_beta   90.00
_cell.angle_gamma   90.00
#
_symmetry.space_group_name_H-M   'P 1'
#
loop_
_entity.id
_entity.type
_entity.pdbx_description
1 polymer ?
#
loop_
_entity_poly.entity_id
_entity_poly.type
_entity_poly.pdbx_seq_one_letter_code
_entity_poly.pdbx_strand_id
1 'polypeptide(L)' 'MIPRILIVSDKVDTGSNGLAAGLGRGGGAVTAVPLAAIAFDTSSPSGLTIPGFGGTLPDAVLVRSIAAGSFEAVTRRLG' A
#
# COMPACT_ATOMS: atom_id res chain seq x y z
N MET A 1 -19.55 -6.82 -8.57
CA MET A 1 -18.74 -6.48 -7.37
C MET A 1 -17.80 -5.36 -7.78
N ILE A 2 -17.67 -4.31 -6.96
CA ILE A 2 -16.70 -3.22 -7.18
C ILE A 2 -15.37 -3.70 -6.58
N PRO A 3 -14.29 -3.89 -7.37
CA PRO A 3 -13.02 -4.36 -6.84
C PRO A 3 -12.39 -3.29 -5.96
N ARG A 4 -11.90 -3.70 -4.78
CA ARG A 4 -11.19 -2.86 -3.82
C ARG A 4 -9.70 -2.96 -4.07
N ILE A 5 -9.11 -1.87 -4.55
CA ILE A 5 -7.72 -1.82 -4.99
C ILE A 5 -6.91 -1.00 -4.01
N LEU A 6 -5.78 -1.55 -3.58
CA LEU A 6 -4.82 -0.88 -2.71
C LEU A 6 -3.63 -0.40 -3.54
N ILE A 7 -3.30 0.90 -3.45
CA ILE A 7 -2.04 1.45 -3.94
C ILE A 7 -1.12 1.69 -2.74
N VAL A 8 0.09 1.13 -2.80
CA VAL A 8 1.10 1.26 -1.76
C VAL A 8 2.32 1.96 -2.31
N SER A 9 2.84 2.95 -1.59
CA SER A 9 4.08 3.65 -1.92
C SER A 9 4.86 4.02 -0.67
N ASP A 10 6.14 4.37 -0.78
CA ASP A 10 6.93 4.84 0.36
C ASP A 10 6.33 6.10 0.99
N LYS A 11 5.93 7.05 0.14
CA LYS A 11 5.13 8.22 0.49
C LYS A 11 3.95 8.32 -0.46
N VAL A 12 2.81 8.79 0.02
CA VAL A 12 1.70 9.14 -0.88
C VAL A 12 2.10 10.41 -1.64
N ASP A 13 2.15 10.32 -2.97
CA ASP A 13 2.51 11.45 -3.83
C ASP A 13 1.51 11.62 -4.98
N THR A 14 1.64 12.70 -5.76
CA THR A 14 0.77 13.07 -6.88
C THR A 14 0.54 11.94 -7.90
N GLY A 15 1.52 11.06 -8.12
CA GLY A 15 1.38 9.88 -8.98
C GLY A 15 0.36 8.86 -8.46
N SER A 16 0.17 8.76 -7.14
CA SER A 16 -0.81 7.84 -6.54
C SER A 16 -2.22 8.36 -6.79
N ASN A 17 -2.39 9.69 -6.86
CA ASN A 17 -3.67 10.33 -7.13
C ASN A 17 -4.10 10.14 -8.59
N GLY A 18 -3.18 10.31 -9.55
CA GLY A 18 -3.49 10.10 -10.97
C GLY A 18 -3.87 8.67 -11.29
N LEU A 19 -3.13 7.71 -10.71
CA LEU A 19 -3.43 6.30 -10.85
C LEU A 19 -4.75 5.91 -10.16
N ALA A 20 -5.00 6.40 -8.93
CA ALA A 20 -6.25 6.16 -8.24
C ALA A 20 -7.46 6.69 -9.03
N ALA A 21 -7.33 7.88 -9.63
CA ALA A 21 -8.36 8.42 -10.51
C ALA A 21 -8.59 7.54 -11.75
N GLY A 22 -7.54 7.01 -12.37
CA GLY A 22 -7.64 6.11 -13.53
C GLY A 22 -8.36 4.80 -13.19
N LEU A 23 -7.95 4.15 -12.11
CA LEU A 23 -8.58 2.92 -11.61
C LEU A 23 -10.02 3.15 -11.13
N GLY A 24 -10.28 4.31 -10.52
CA GLY A 24 -11.63 4.75 -10.14
C GLY A 24 -12.56 4.91 -11.33
N ARG A 25 -12.08 5.53 -12.43
CA ARG A 25 -12.83 5.59 -13.70
C ARG A 25 -13.09 4.21 -14.31
N GLY A 26 -12.21 3.24 -14.03
CA GLY A 26 -12.40 1.83 -14.40
C GLY A 26 -13.38 1.06 -13.52
N GLY A 27 -14.00 1.71 -12.52
CA GLY A 27 -14.99 1.09 -11.63
C GLY A 27 -14.40 0.43 -10.38
N GLY A 28 -13.13 0.70 -10.04
CA GLY A 28 -12.51 0.23 -8.81
C GLY A 28 -12.67 1.20 -7.63
N ALA A 29 -12.82 0.67 -6.42
CA ALA A 29 -12.73 1.43 -5.18
C ALA A 29 -11.26 1.46 -4.72
N VAL A 30 -10.61 2.62 -4.84
CA VAL A 30 -9.15 2.71 -4.66
C VAL A 30 -8.81 3.38 -3.33
N THR A 31 -7.90 2.74 -2.57
CA THR A 31 -7.30 3.32 -1.36
C THR A 31 -5.79 3.42 -1.57
N ALA A 32 -5.20 4.59 -1.32
CA ALA A 32 -3.76 4.79 -1.39
C ALA A 32 -3.20 5.06 0.02
N VAL A 33 -2.20 4.28 0.45
CA VAL A 33 -1.57 4.41 1.77
C VAL A 33 -0.05 4.31 1.65
N PRO A 34 0.72 4.92 2.56
CA PRO A 34 2.14 4.67 2.63
C PRO A 34 2.38 3.23 3.13
N LEU A 35 3.45 2.58 2.67
CA LEU A 35 3.81 1.22 3.08
C LEU A 35 3.97 1.12 4.61
N ALA A 36 4.49 2.18 5.23
CA ALA A 36 4.68 2.28 6.68
C ALA A 36 3.36 2.29 7.49
N ALA A 37 2.20 2.48 6.85
CA ALA A 37 0.90 2.40 7.52
C ALA A 37 0.31 0.97 7.52
N ILE A 38 0.97 0.00 6.88
CA ILE A 38 0.57 -1.41 6.88
C ILE A 38 1.43 -2.15 7.90
N ALA A 39 0.80 -2.99 8.71
CA ALA A 39 1.48 -3.75 9.75
C ALA A 39 1.14 -5.24 9.66
N PHE A 40 2.06 -6.07 10.17
CA PHE A 40 1.73 -7.46 10.52
C PHE A 40 0.81 -7.47 11.74
N ASP A 41 -0.23 -8.28 11.67
CA ASP A 41 -1.18 -8.48 12.76
C ASP A 41 -1.47 -9.97 12.87
N THR A 42 -0.84 -10.62 13.84
CA THR A 42 -0.98 -12.06 14.07
C THR A 42 -2.35 -12.46 14.65
N SER A 43 -3.16 -11.49 15.07
CA SER A 43 -4.53 -11.71 15.51
C SER A 43 -5.55 -11.59 14.37
N SER A 44 -5.15 -10.99 13.24
CA SER A 44 -5.98 -10.87 12.03
C SER A 44 -5.94 -12.18 11.22
N PRO A 45 -7.07 -12.65 10.66
CA PRO A 45 -7.10 -13.83 9.78
C PRO A 45 -6.17 -13.73 8.56
N SER A 46 -5.91 -12.51 8.09
CA SER A 46 -5.02 -12.26 6.95
C SER A 46 -3.55 -12.09 7.35
N GLY A 47 -3.24 -12.03 8.65
CA GLY A 47 -1.91 -11.72 9.14
C GLY A 47 -1.50 -10.26 8.97
N LEU A 48 -2.38 -9.41 8.46
CA LEU A 48 -2.11 -8.01 8.12
C LEU A 48 -3.20 -7.08 8.66
N THR A 49 -2.78 -5.87 9.03
CA THR A 49 -3.65 -4.71 9.24
C THR A 49 -3.37 -3.69 8.15
N ILE A 50 -4.38 -3.42 7.33
CA ILE A 50 -4.35 -2.47 6.22
C ILE A 50 -5.42 -1.40 6.46
N PRO A 51 -5.05 -0.11 6.57
CA PRO A 51 -6.00 0.97 6.76
C PRO A 51 -7.07 0.99 5.66
N GLY A 52 -8.34 1.13 6.06
CA GLY A 52 -9.47 1.15 5.13
C GLY A 52 -10.02 -0.24 4.74
N PHE A 53 -9.41 -1.34 5.19
CA PHE A 53 -9.87 -2.70 4.85
C PHE A 53 -10.49 -3.49 6.00
N GLY A 54 -10.47 -2.97 7.23
CA GLY A 54 -11.25 -3.54 8.34
C GLY A 54 -10.94 -5.02 8.63
N GLY A 55 -9.68 -5.42 8.49
CA GLY A 55 -9.23 -6.81 8.70
C GLY A 55 -9.41 -7.74 7.49
N THR A 56 -10.06 -7.29 6.41
CA THR A 56 -10.10 -8.04 5.14
C THR A 56 -8.93 -7.66 4.25
N LEU A 57 -8.68 -8.46 3.21
CA LEU A 57 -7.70 -8.12 2.18
C LEU A 57 -8.34 -7.32 1.03
N PRO A 58 -7.57 -6.48 0.31
CA PRO A 58 -7.96 -5.96 -0.99
C PRO A 58 -8.06 -7.06 -2.05
N ASP A 59 -8.83 -6.81 -3.11
CA ASP A 59 -8.91 -7.70 -4.27
C ASP A 59 -7.63 -7.61 -5.12
N ALA A 60 -6.93 -6.47 -5.08
CA ALA A 60 -5.66 -6.27 -5.75
C ALA A 60 -4.78 -5.25 -5.01
N VAL A 61 -3.46 -5.45 -5.08
CA VAL A 61 -2.46 -4.53 -4.53
C VAL A 61 -1.49 -4.11 -5.64
N LEU A 62 -1.26 -2.81 -5.76
CA LEU A 62 -0.18 -2.25 -6.56
C LEU A 62 0.84 -1.57 -5.65
N VAL A 63 2.07 -2.08 -5.65
CA VAL A 63 3.19 -1.46 -4.96
C VAL A 63 3.96 -0.60 -5.95
N ARG A 64 3.92 0.72 -5.77
CA ARG A 64 4.51 1.69 -6.72
C ARG A 64 5.92 2.13 -6.33
N SER A 65 6.25 2.10 -5.04
CA SER A 65 7.61 2.32 -4.57
C SER A 65 7.83 1.69 -3.21
N ILE A 66 9.07 1.29 -2.96
CA ILE A 66 9.58 0.81 -1.68
C ILE A 66 10.88 1.59 -1.45
N ALA A 67 11.00 2.33 -0.34
CA ALA A 67 12.26 2.98 -0.02
C ALA A 67 13.34 1.95 0.29
N ALA A 68 14.58 2.29 -0.07
CA ALA A 68 15.74 1.47 0.27
C ALA A 68 15.99 1.38 1.79
N GLY A 69 15.40 2.29 2.57
CA GLY A 69 15.64 2.50 4.00
C GLY A 69 16.24 3.88 4.27
N SER A 70 16.58 4.16 5.54
CA SER A 70 17.41 5.32 5.87
C SER A 70 18.81 5.17 5.26
N PHE A 71 19.55 6.28 5.11
CA PHE A 71 20.95 6.22 4.69
C PHE A 71 21.76 5.26 5.57
N GLU A 72 21.59 5.34 6.89
CA GLU A 72 22.17 4.42 7.86
C GLU A 72 21.79 2.95 7.60
N ALA A 73 20.51 2.66 7.34
CA ALA A 73 20.05 1.31 7.03
C ALA A 73 20.62 0.78 5.71
N VAL A 74 20.85 1.67 4.73
CA VAL A 74 21.49 1.33 3.45
C VAL A 74 22.97 1.05 3.68
N THR A 75 23.69 1.93 4.38
CA THR A 75 25.14 1.77 4.66
C THR A 75 25.42 0.53 5.49
N ARG A 76 24.57 0.18 6.45
CA ARG A 76 24.70 -1.05 7.26
C ARG A 76 24.71 -2.33 6.41
N ARG A 77 24.15 -2.31 5.19
CA ARG A 77 24.20 -3.45 4.26
C ARG A 77 25.48 -3.52 3.44
N LEU A 78 26.28 -2.44 3.40
CA LEU A 78 27.46 -2.33 2.56
C LEU A 78 28.76 -2.82 3.23
N GLY A 79 28.73 -3.13 4.53
CA GLY A 79 29.88 -3.58 5.30
C GLY A 79 30.59 -2.43 6.00
#